data_AF-A0A847NUW6-F1
#
_entry.id   AF-A0A847NUW6-F1
#
_cell.length_a   1.000
_cell.length_b   1.000
_cell.length_c   1.000
_cell.angle_alpha   90.00
_cell.angle_beta   90.00
_cell.angle_gamma   90.00
#
_symmetry.space_group_name_H-M   'P 1'
#
loop_
_entity.id
_entity.type
_entity.pdbx_description
1 polymer ?
#
loop_
_entity_poly.entity_id
_entity_poly.type
_entity_poly.pdbx_seq_one_letter_code
_entity_poly.pdbx_strand_id
1 'polypeptide(L)'
;MRYDELSLLARKVIEKAGIISDPLKVDLENMMIECDSENRFLNSMLDYVEIIQDDPLEYLNNSDYDTSTDLSSFKKAIDDLHGSIIRTISVPLSSRNQS
;
A
#
# COMPACT_ATOMS: atom_id res chain seq x y z
N MET A 1 -10.84 2.91 11.04
CA MET A 1 -9.71 3.18 11.98
C MET A 1 -9.04 4.51 11.63
N ARG A 2 -8.15 5.03 12.47
CA ARG A 2 -7.36 6.25 12.23
C ARG A 2 -5.88 5.93 12.00
N TYR A 3 -5.18 6.84 11.32
CA TYR A 3 -3.76 6.67 10.97
C TYR A 3 -2.84 6.54 12.19
N ASP A 4 -3.15 7.23 13.30
CA ASP A 4 -2.40 7.19 14.55
C ASP A 4 -2.57 5.86 15.31
N GLU A 5 -3.62 5.08 14.99
CA GLU A 5 -3.86 3.74 15.54
C GLU A 5 -3.00 2.67 14.86
N LEU A 6 -2.35 2.99 13.73
CA LEU A 6 -1.49 2.06 13.01
C LEU A 6 -0.14 1.86 13.70
N SER A 7 0.32 0.61 13.66
CA SER A 7 1.67 0.24 14.00
C SER A 7 2.69 0.96 13.12
N LEU A 8 3.92 1.06 13.64
CA LEU A 8 5.01 1.69 12.90
C LEU A 8 5.25 1.01 11.54
N LEU A 9 5.19 -0.32 11.48
CA LEU A 9 5.35 -1.06 10.22
C LEU A 9 4.21 -0.80 9.23
N ALA A 10 2.96 -0.72 9.69
CA ALA A 10 1.84 -0.41 8.81
C ALA A 10 1.91 1.02 8.25
N ARG A 11 2.37 2.00 9.05
CA ARG A 11 2.62 3.37 8.55
C ARG A 11 3.73 3.41 7.50
N LYS A 12 4.82 2.67 7.71
CA LYS A 12 5.92 2.54 6.72
C LYS A 12 5.45 2.00 5.37
N VAL A 13 4.42 1.15 5.35
CA VAL A 13 3.80 0.67 4.09
C VAL A 13 3.11 1.82 3.35
N ILE A 14 2.33 2.64 4.05
CA ILE A 14 1.65 3.82 3.46
C ILE A 14 2.67 4.85 2.96
N GLU A 15 3.72 5.10 3.75
CA GLU A 15 4.82 5.98 3.35
C GLU A 15 5.52 5.47 2.09
N LYS A 16 5.74 4.15 1.99
CA LYS A 16 6.29 3.52 0.79
C LYS A 16 5.39 3.71 -0.42
N ALA A 17 4.06 3.58 -0.27
CA ALA A 17 3.12 3.87 -1.33
C ALA A 17 3.21 5.34 -1.80
N GLY A 18 3.38 6.29 -0.88
CA GLY A 18 3.58 7.71 -1.20
C GLY A 18 4.87 8.02 -1.96
N ILE A 19 5.92 7.23 -1.75
CA ILE A 19 7.15 7.32 -2.56
C ILE A 19 6.91 6.86 -4.00
N ILE A 20 6.00 5.90 -4.19
CA ILE A 20 5.60 5.40 -5.51
C ILE A 20 4.74 6.45 -6.22
N SER A 21 3.70 6.94 -5.53
CA SER A 21 2.97 8.16 -5.87
C SER A 21 1.98 8.61 -4.81
N ASP A 22 1.60 9.89 -4.92
CA ASP A 22 0.56 10.49 -4.08
C ASP A 22 -0.83 9.86 -4.28
N PRO A 23 -1.33 9.60 -5.52
CA PRO A 23 -2.61 8.93 -5.72
C PRO A 23 -2.67 7.56 -5.04
N LEU A 24 -1.64 6.73 -5.19
CA LEU A 24 -1.61 5.41 -4.56
C LEU A 24 -1.67 5.51 -3.04
N LYS A 25 -0.94 6.46 -2.45
CA LYS A 25 -1.03 6.71 -1.00
C LYS A 25 -2.44 7.07 -0.58
N VAL A 26 -3.09 7.98 -1.29
CA VAL A 26 -4.46 8.42 -0.98
C VAL A 26 -5.45 7.27 -1.10
N ASP A 27 -5.33 6.45 -2.15
CA ASP A 27 -6.16 5.26 -2.34
C ASP A 27 -6.04 4.33 -1.13
N LEU A 28 -4.82 4.00 -0.70
CA LEU A 28 -4.58 3.13 0.46
C LEU A 28 -5.03 3.77 1.78
N GLU A 29 -4.82 5.07 1.99
CA GLU A 29 -5.28 5.77 3.21
C GLU A 29 -6.81 5.76 3.33
N ASN A 30 -7.52 5.90 2.21
CA ASN A 30 -8.99 5.87 2.17
C ASN A 30 -9.56 4.51 2.61
N MET A 31 -8.84 3.41 2.39
CA MET A 31 -9.26 2.07 2.80
C MET A 31 -9.35 1.91 4.33
N MET A 32 -8.65 2.77 5.10
CA MET A 32 -8.77 2.77 6.57
C MET A 32 -10.18 3.09 7.07
N ILE A 33 -10.96 3.83 6.28
CA ILE A 33 -12.31 4.27 6.65
C ILE A 33 -13.22 3.06 6.84
N GLU A 34 -13.05 2.03 6.01
CA GLU A 34 -13.88 0.83 5.99
C GLU A 34 -13.31 -0.32 6.84
N CYS A 35 -12.11 -0.14 7.39
CA CYS A 35 -11.43 -1.16 8.19
C CYS A 35 -11.51 -0.88 9.69
N ASP A 36 -11.87 -1.92 10.43
CA ASP A 36 -12.01 -1.94 11.89
C ASP A 36 -10.76 -2.44 12.62
N SER A 37 -9.78 -2.97 11.88
CA SER A 37 -8.50 -3.41 12.44
C SER A 37 -7.35 -3.24 11.45
N GLU A 38 -6.13 -3.10 11.97
CA GLU A 38 -4.91 -3.03 11.15
C GLU A 38 -4.70 -4.27 10.29
N ASN A 39 -5.00 -5.47 10.80
CA ASN A 39 -4.86 -6.68 10.00
C ASN A 39 -5.83 -6.70 8.83
N ARG A 40 -7.10 -6.31 9.05
CA ARG A 40 -8.06 -6.20 7.95
C ARG A 40 -7.61 -5.16 6.93
N PHE A 41 -7.15 -4.01 7.42
CA PHE A 41 -6.61 -2.95 6.58
C PHE A 41 -5.42 -3.40 5.71
N LEU A 42 -4.43 -4.05 6.29
CA LEU A 42 -3.27 -4.57 5.55
C LEU A 42 -3.64 -5.65 4.55
N ASN A 43 -4.61 -6.53 4.87
CA ASN A 43 -5.10 -7.51 3.90
C ASN A 43 -5.88 -6.84 2.76
N SER A 44 -6.74 -5.85 3.06
CA SER A 44 -7.42 -5.09 2.01
C SER A 44 -6.41 -4.37 1.10
N MET A 45 -5.34 -3.78 1.67
CA MET A 45 -4.27 -3.21 0.84
C MET A 45 -3.59 -4.26 -0.05
N LEU A 46 -3.35 -5.46 0.49
CA LEU A 46 -2.75 -6.55 -0.26
C LEU A 46 -3.61 -6.89 -1.48
N ASP A 47 -4.91 -7.10 -1.26
CA ASP A 47 -5.87 -7.39 -2.34
C ASP A 47 -5.88 -6.26 -3.39
N TYR A 48 -5.85 -5.00 -2.95
CA TYR A 48 -5.83 -3.85 -3.86
C TYR A 48 -4.54 -3.75 -4.67
N VAL A 49 -3.40 -3.98 -4.04
CA VAL A 49 -2.09 -3.99 -4.71
C VAL A 49 -2.00 -5.16 -5.70
N GLU A 50 -2.60 -6.31 -5.42
CA GLU A 50 -2.68 -7.44 -6.35
C GLU A 50 -3.51 -7.09 -7.60
N ILE A 51 -4.62 -6.35 -7.46
CA ILE A 51 -5.37 -5.82 -8.61
C ILE A 51 -4.50 -4.91 -9.48
N ILE A 52 -3.66 -4.06 -8.86
CA ILE A 52 -2.73 -3.20 -9.59
C ILE A 52 -1.61 -4.03 -10.26
N GLN A 53 -1.15 -5.11 -9.65
CA GLN A 53 -0.15 -6.01 -10.25
C GLN A 53 -0.70 -6.73 -11.49
N ASP A 54 -1.99 -7.07 -11.49
CA ASP A 54 -2.66 -7.73 -12.61
C ASP A 54 -2.75 -6.81 -13.84
N ASP A 55 -3.13 -5.53 -13.66
CA ASP A 55 -3.10 -4.52 -14.73
C ASP A 55 -2.54 -3.14 -14.28
N PRO A 56 -1.21 -3.00 -14.22
CA PRO A 56 -0.57 -1.77 -13.77
C PRO A 56 -0.70 -0.65 -14.79
N LEU A 57 -0.93 -0.96 -16.06
CA LEU A 57 -1.12 0.04 -17.10
C LEU A 57 -2.51 0.68 -16.98
N GLU A 58 -3.53 -0.13 -16.71
CA GLU A 58 -4.87 0.37 -16.42
C GLU A 58 -4.86 1.30 -15.21
N TYR A 59 -4.19 0.92 -14.12
CA TYR A 59 -4.06 1.79 -12.96
C TYR A 59 -3.41 3.13 -13.32
N LEU A 60 -2.25 3.12 -13.99
CA LEU A 60 -1.55 4.35 -14.41
C LEU A 60 -2.39 5.24 -15.34
N ASN A 61 -3.21 4.66 -16.21
CA ASN A 61 -4.08 5.41 -17.12
C ASN A 61 -5.29 6.04 -16.41
N ASN A 62 -5.76 5.42 -15.33
CA ASN A 62 -6.95 5.85 -14.59
C ASN A 62 -6.62 6.76 -13.39
N SER A 63 -5.37 6.80 -12.97
CA SER A 63 -4.90 7.68 -11.90
C SER A 63 -4.28 8.94 -12.49
N ASP A 64 -4.29 10.04 -11.73
CA ASP A 64 -3.63 11.31 -12.08
C ASP A 64 -2.09 11.17 -11.98
N TYR A 65 -1.56 10.10 -12.55
CA TYR A 65 -0.14 9.80 -12.61
C TYR A 65 0.52 10.68 -13.67
N ASP A 66 1.72 11.18 -13.38
CA ASP A 66 2.45 11.94 -14.37
C ASP A 66 2.77 11.05 -15.57
N THR A 67 2.45 11.52 -16.78
CA THR A 67 2.65 10.85 -18.08
C THR A 67 4.10 10.45 -18.35
N SER A 68 5.04 10.87 -17.51
CA SER A 68 6.46 10.53 -17.51
C SER A 68 6.80 9.21 -16.79
N THR A 69 5.83 8.57 -16.14
CA THR A 69 6.06 7.37 -15.32
C THR A 69 6.38 6.15 -16.18
N ASP A 70 7.60 5.63 -16.01
CA ASP A 70 8.02 4.40 -16.66
C ASP A 70 7.28 3.19 -16.09
N LEU A 71 6.51 2.51 -16.94
CA LEU A 71 5.71 1.33 -16.57
C LEU A 71 6.57 0.22 -15.94
N SER A 72 7.81 0.02 -16.41
CA SER A 72 8.69 -1.01 -15.83
C SER A 72 9.11 -0.67 -14.41
N SER A 73 9.43 0.59 -14.15
CA SER A 73 9.79 1.10 -12.83
C SER A 73 8.59 1.06 -11.88
N PHE A 74 7.41 1.42 -12.36
CA PHE A 74 6.16 1.33 -11.60
C PHE A 74 5.86 -0.10 -11.19
N LYS A 75 5.88 -1.06 -12.14
CA LYS A 75 5.69 -2.50 -11.86
C LYS A 75 6.59 -3.00 -10.74
N LYS A 76 7.88 -2.69 -10.83
CA LYS A 76 8.85 -3.08 -9.80
C LYS A 76 8.52 -2.46 -8.45
N ALA A 77 8.12 -1.20 -8.43
CA ALA A 77 7.77 -0.50 -7.20
C ALA A 77 6.51 -1.10 -6.54
N ILE A 78 5.51 -1.50 -7.34
CA ILE A 78 4.32 -2.21 -6.88
C ILE A 78 4.68 -3.60 -6.33
N ASP A 79 5.53 -4.38 -7.02
CA ASP A 79 6.01 -5.66 -6.51
C ASP A 79 6.74 -5.51 -5.16
N ASP A 80 7.57 -4.47 -5.05
CA ASP A 80 8.27 -4.15 -3.81
C ASP A 80 7.27 -3.76 -2.70
N LEU A 81 6.19 -3.04 -3.02
CA LEU A 81 5.13 -2.68 -2.07
C LEU A 81 4.36 -3.92 -1.60
N HIS A 82 3.95 -4.79 -2.52
CA HIS A 82 3.30 -6.08 -2.23
C HIS A 82 4.12 -6.90 -1.22
N GLY A 83 5.42 -7.06 -1.49
CA GLY A 83 6.32 -7.76 -0.59
C GLY A 83 6.46 -7.08 0.78
N SER A 84 6.41 -5.75 0.86
CA SER A 84 6.41 -5.00 2.12
C SER A 84 5.12 -5.22 2.93
N ILE A 85 3.97 -5.31 2.28
CA ILE A 85 2.68 -5.60 2.93
C ILE A 85 2.71 -7.01 3.52
N ILE A 86 3.10 -8.03 2.73
CA ILE A 86 3.19 -9.42 3.19
C ILE A 86 4.12 -9.55 4.40
N ARG A 87 5.31 -8.94 4.34
CA ARG A 87 6.25 -8.94 5.47
C ARG A 87 5.61 -8.35 6.71
N THR A 88 4.92 -7.22 6.58
CA THR A 88 4.23 -6.56 7.70
C THR A 88 3.12 -7.45 8.29
N ILE A 89 2.30 -8.08 7.44
CA ILE A 89 1.25 -9.02 7.86
C ILE A 89 1.85 -10.20 8.64
N SER A 90 2.97 -10.74 8.18
CA SER A 90 3.64 -11.89 8.83
C SER A 90 4.21 -11.59 10.22
N VAL A 91 4.43 -10.32 10.56
CA VAL A 91 4.87 -9.91 11.90
C VAL A 91 3.66 -9.85 12.83
N PRO A 92 3.67 -10.47 14.01
CA PRO A 92 2.59 -10.36 14.99
C PRO A 92 2.34 -8.91 15.41
N LEU A 93 1.06 -8.51 15.54
CA LEU A 93 0.66 -7.13 15.84
C LEU A 93 1.40 -6.53 17.06
N SER A 94 1.61 -7.33 18.11
CA SER A 94 2.33 -6.93 19.33
C SER A 94 3.79 -6.50 19.11
N SER A 95 4.39 -6.91 17.99
CA SER A 95 5.81 -6.67 17.67
C SER A 95 6.01 -5.60 16.59
N ARG A 96 4.95 -5.14 15.93
CA ARG A 96 5.04 -4.20 14.80
C ARG A 96 5.46 -2.76 15.18
N ASN A 97 5.50 -2.44 16.48
CA ASN A 97 5.98 -1.15 16.98
C ASN A 97 7.46 -1.15 17.39
N GLN A 98 8.14 -2.30 17.33
CA GLN A 98 9.52 -2.47 17.81
C GLN A 98 10.56 -2.53 16.67
N SER A 99 10.17 -2.25 15.43
CA SER A 99 10.98 -2.45 14.20
C SER A 99 11.43 -1.17 13.50
#